data_AF-X0X2F0-F1
#
_entry.id   AF-X0X2F0-F1
#
_cell.length_a   1.000
_cell.length_b   1.000
_cell.length_c   1.000
_cell.angle_alpha   90.00
_cell.angle_beta   90.00
_cell.angle_gamma   90.00
#
_symmetry.space_group_name_H-M   'P 1'
#
loop_
_entity.id
_entity.type
_entity.pdbx_description
1 polymer ?
#
loop_
_entity_poly.entity_id
_entity_poly.type
_entity_poly.pdbx_seq_one_letter_code
_entity_poly.pdbx_strand_id
1 'polypeptide(L)' 'MLSKKQEIQKQEKMVLINFSVPASFKKKFKITAAELDMTQSNLLQKIFKEWENRHKL' A
#
# COMPACT_ATOMS: atom_id res chain seq x y z
N MET A 1 28.02 15.37 21.78
CA MET A 1 27.36 15.88 20.56
C MET A 1 27.62 14.89 19.42
N LEU A 2 26.89 13.78 19.35
CA LEU A 2 27.00 12.82 18.24
C LEU A 2 25.82 12.98 17.29
N SER A 3 26.15 13.53 16.11
CA SER A 3 25.56 13.31 14.78
C SER A 3 24.05 12.99 14.68
N LYS A 4 23.25 14.04 14.49
CA LYS A 4 21.88 14.01 13.94
C LYS A 4 21.80 13.54 12.45
N LYS A 5 22.70 12.66 11.99
CA LYS A 5 22.94 12.43 10.54
C LYS A 5 22.57 11.05 9.99
N GLN A 6 21.87 10.20 10.74
CA GLN A 6 21.43 8.90 10.21
C GLN A 6 20.01 8.53 10.66
N GLU A 7 19.03 9.32 10.21
CA GLU A 7 17.65 8.86 10.08
C GLU A 7 16.87 9.78 9.14
N ILE A 8 17.49 10.17 8.02
CA ILE A 8 16.72 10.72 6.90
C ILE A 8 16.06 9.50 6.27
N GLN A 9 14.94 9.07 6.86
CA GLN A 9 13.97 8.22 6.19
C GLN A 9 13.75 8.84 4.82
N LYS A 10 14.15 8.12 3.78
CA LYS A 10 13.85 8.48 2.40
C LYS A 10 12.33 8.48 2.31
N GLN A 11 11.71 9.62 2.57
CA GLN A 11 10.26 9.77 2.49
C GLN A 11 9.89 9.52 1.05
N GLU A 12 9.47 8.30 0.76
CA GLU A 12 8.97 7.96 -0.56
C GLU A 12 7.80 8.88 -0.85
N LYS A 13 7.90 9.59 -1.98
CA LYS A 13 6.87 10.53 -2.38
C LYS A 13 5.60 9.74 -2.68
N MET A 14 4.61 9.85 -1.81
CA MET A 14 3.29 9.28 -2.07
C MET A 14 2.68 9.92 -3.32
N VAL A 15 2.21 9.07 -4.25
CA VAL A 15 1.51 9.49 -5.47
C VAL A 15 0.08 8.96 -5.40
N LEU A 16 -0.89 9.79 -5.82
CA LEU A 16 -2.29 9.40 -5.92
C LEU A 16 -2.52 8.59 -7.21
N ILE A 17 -3.12 7.41 -7.07
CA ILE A 17 -3.54 6.56 -8.18
C ILE A 17 -5.06 6.48 -8.18
N ASN A 18 -5.69 6.85 -9.29
CA ASN A 18 -7.14 6.77 -9.48
C ASN A 18 -7.44 5.75 -10.57
N PHE A 19 -8.33 4.80 -10.29
CA PHE A 19 -8.77 3.80 -11.26
C PHE A 19 -10.24 3.43 -11.04
N SER A 20 -10.90 3.08 -12.13
CA SER A 20 -12.29 2.62 -12.12
C SER A 20 -12.35 1.11 -11.95
N VAL A 21 -13.22 0.64 -11.07
CA VAL A 21 -13.46 -0.79 -10.81
C VAL A 21 -14.94 -1.08 -10.74
N PRO A 22 -15.37 -2.32 -10.98
CA PRO A 22 -16.74 -2.74 -10.69
C PRO A 22 -17.12 -2.43 -9.23
N ALA A 23 -18.37 -1.98 -9.02
CA ALA A 23 -18.85 -1.64 -7.68
C ALA A 23 -18.78 -2.84 -6.71
N SER A 24 -19.04 -4.05 -7.21
CA SER A 24 -18.93 -5.30 -6.44
C SER A 24 -17.50 -5.55 -5.95
N PHE A 25 -16.50 -5.28 -6.78
CA PHE A 25 -15.09 -5.39 -6.40
C PHE A 25 -14.74 -4.37 -5.31
N LYS A 26 -15.12 -3.09 -5.50
CA LYS A 26 -14.88 -2.02 -4.50
C LYS A 26 -15.48 -2.39 -3.14
N LYS A 27 -16.68 -2.97 -3.11
CA LYS A 27 -17.32 -3.42 -1.88
C LYS A 27 -16.50 -4.50 -1.19
N LYS A 28 -16.11 -5.55 -1.91
CA LYS A 28 -15.28 -6.64 -1.35
C LYS A 28 -13.94 -6.12 -0.84
N PHE A 29 -13.27 -5.26 -1.62
CA PHE A 29 -12.00 -4.66 -1.24
C PHE A 29 -12.08 -3.89 0.09
N LYS A 30 -13.15 -3.09 0.28
CA LYS A 30 -13.39 -2.38 1.54
C LYS A 30 -13.61 -3.32 2.73
N ILE A 31 -14.38 -4.39 2.53
CA ILE A 31 -14.65 -5.39 3.57
C ILE A 31 -13.33 -6.06 3.98
N THR A 32 -12.54 -6.53 3.02
CA THR A 32 -11.25 -7.17 3.29
C THR A 32 -10.27 -6.23 4.00
N ALA A 33 -10.23 -4.95 3.64
CA ALA A 33 -9.40 -3.98 4.34
C ALA A 33 -9.81 -3.85 5.83
N ALA A 34 -11.11 -3.83 6.11
CA ALA A 34 -11.65 -3.77 7.46
C ALA A 34 -11.40 -5.07 8.26
N GLU A 35 -11.59 -6.24 7.64
CA GLU A 35 -11.32 -7.56 8.26
C GLU A 35 -9.85 -7.73 8.67
N LEU A 36 -8.94 -7.09 7.94
CA LEU A 36 -7.50 -7.13 8.20
C LEU A 36 -6.99 -5.93 9.03
N ASP A 37 -7.89 -5.11 9.57
CA ASP A 37 -7.58 -3.90 10.35
C ASP A 37 -6.55 -2.98 9.66
N MET A 38 -6.74 -2.72 8.36
CA MET A 38 -5.83 -1.87 7.59
C MET A 38 -6.57 -0.92 6.65
N THR A 39 -5.86 0.12 6.22
CA THR A 39 -6.39 1.05 5.22
C THR A 39 -6.47 0.38 3.83
N GLN A 40 -7.38 0.87 2.99
CA GLN A 40 -7.47 0.47 1.58
C GLN A 40 -6.15 0.65 0.84
N SER A 41 -5.40 1.73 1.13
CA SER A 41 -4.09 1.98 0.53
C SER A 41 -3.05 0.94 0.95
N ASN A 42 -3.01 0.57 2.24
CA ASN A 42 -2.09 -0.45 2.74
C ASN A 42 -2.41 -1.82 2.15
N LEU A 43 -3.70 -2.16 2.02
CA LEU A 43 -4.12 -3.39 1.36
C LEU A 43 -3.66 -3.41 -0.10
N LEU A 44 -3.81 -2.31 -0.84
CA LEU A 44 -3.38 -2.22 -2.22
C LEU A 44 -1.85 -2.39 -2.36
N GLN A 45 -1.06 -1.71 -1.52
CA GLN A 45 0.40 -1.87 -1.50
C GLN A 45 0.82 -3.30 -1.16
N LYS A 46 0.13 -3.94 -0.20
CA LYS A 46 0.38 -5.35 0.14
C LYS A 46 0.14 -6.27 -1.05
N ILE A 47 -0.96 -6.07 -1.78
CA ILE A 47 -1.27 -6.85 -2.99
C ILE A 47 -0.17 -6.67 -4.05
N PHE A 48 0.29 -5.44 -4.29
CA PHE A 48 1.39 -5.19 -5.24
C PHE A 48 2.69 -5.89 -4.82
N LYS A 49 3.08 -5.78 -3.54
CA LYS A 49 4.27 -6.46 -3.02
C LYS A 49 4.19 -7.98 -3.16
N GLU A 50 3.03 -8.57 -2.88
CA GLU A 50 2.79 -10.00 -3.08
C GLU A 50 2.90 -10.41 -4.55
N TRP A 51 2.41 -9.56 -5.46
CA TRP A 51 2.51 -9.79 -6.90
C TRP A 51 3.97 -9.70 -7.39
N GLU A 52 4.70 -8.65 -6.99
CA GLU A 52 6.14 -8.49 -7.29
C GLU A 52 6.94 -9.70 -6.81
N ASN A 53 6.73 -10.13 -5.56
CA ASN A 53 7.40 -11.31 -4.99
C ASN A 53 7.14 -12.59 -5.81
N ARG A 54 5.91 -12.78 -6.31
CA ARG A 54 5.55 -13.93 -7.15
C ARG A 54 6.20 -13.87 -8.53
N HIS A 55 6.41 -12.68 -9.06
CA HIS A 55 6.95 -12.46 -10.40
C HIS A 55 8.44 -12.13 -10.43
N LYS A 56 9.11 -12.04 -9.27
CA LYS A 56 10.54 -11.72 -9.11
C LYS A 56 10.95 -10.44 -9.82
N LEU A 57 10.11 -9.41 -9.69
CA LEU A 57 10.38 -8.06 -10.18
C LEU A 57 11.25 -7.27 -9.20
#